data_AF-A0A933DPT5-F1
#
_entry.id   AF-A0A933DPT5-F1
#
_cell.length_a   1.000
_cell.length_b   1.000
_cell.length_c   1.000
_cell.angle_alpha   90.00
_cell.angle_beta   90.00
_cell.angle_gamma   90.00
#
_symmetry.space_group_name_H-M   'P 1'
#
loop_
_entity.id
_entity.type
_entity.pdbx_description
1 polymer ?
#
loop_
_entity_poly.entity_id
_entity_poly.type
_entity_poly.pdbx_seq_one_letter_code
_entity_poly.pdbx_strand_id
1 'polypeptide(L)'
;MNTEIVNIKIDAETKKQAQKVAAELGFSLSSILKGYIKQFVKTKRVTFSVGEEPSPYLKRIMKQAEKNWKEGRTSPKFDNAKDAIAWLEKQGI
;
A
#
# COMPACT_ATOMS: atom_id res chain seq x y z
N MET A 1 -18.25 26.31 -7.04
CA MET A 1 -17.19 25.32 -7.32
C MET A 1 -17.25 25.07 -8.83
N ASN A 2 -16.20 25.39 -9.58
CA ASN A 2 -16.20 25.13 -11.01
C ASN A 2 -15.81 23.66 -11.24
N THR A 3 -16.62 22.95 -12.01
CA THR A 3 -16.38 21.55 -12.36
C THR A 3 -16.21 21.46 -13.85
N GLU A 4 -15.13 20.79 -14.26
CA GLU A 4 -14.85 20.51 -15.66
C GLU A 4 -15.04 19.02 -15.95
N ILE A 5 -15.42 18.71 -17.18
CA ILE A 5 -15.67 17.33 -17.64
C ILE A 5 -14.36 16.72 -18.18
N VAL A 6 -14.06 15.50 -17.76
CA VAL A 6 -12.97 14.69 -18.31
C VAL A 6 -13.54 13.52 -19.10
N ASN A 7 -13.33 13.51 -20.41
CA ASN A 7 -13.75 12.45 -21.31
C ASN A 7 -12.57 11.53 -21.64
N ILE A 8 -12.72 10.23 -21.38
CA ILE A 8 -11.68 9.22 -21.61
C ILE A 8 -12.26 8.09 -22.47
N LYS A 9 -11.56 7.75 -23.55
CA LYS A 9 -11.88 6.56 -24.36
C LYS A 9 -11.18 5.34 -23.77
N ILE A 10 -11.95 4.27 -23.61
CA ILE A 10 -11.53 3.01 -22.99
C ILE A 10 -12.43 1.92 -23.59
N ASP A 11 -11.92 0.71 -23.76
CA ASP A 11 -12.72 -0.41 -24.24
C ASP A 11 -13.82 -0.80 -23.23
N ALA A 12 -14.90 -1.38 -23.74
CA ALA A 12 -16.09 -1.66 -22.93
C ALA A 12 -15.82 -2.67 -21.80
N GLU A 13 -14.93 -3.64 -22.04
CA GLU A 13 -14.65 -4.70 -21.09
C GLU A 13 -13.82 -4.18 -19.91
N THR A 14 -12.74 -3.44 -20.18
CA THR A 14 -11.94 -2.78 -19.13
C THR A 14 -12.79 -1.85 -18.30
N LYS A 15 -13.74 -1.12 -18.91
CA LYS A 15 -14.63 -0.21 -18.17
C LYS A 15 -15.51 -0.99 -17.19
N LYS A 16 -16.09 -2.09 -17.65
CA LYS A 16 -16.96 -2.95 -16.85
C LYS A 16 -16.20 -3.58 -15.68
N GLN A 17 -14.99 -4.07 -15.95
CA GLN A 17 -14.10 -4.63 -14.91
C GLN A 17 -13.73 -3.58 -13.86
N ALA A 18 -13.31 -2.39 -14.29
CA ALA A 18 -12.97 -1.31 -13.38
C ALA A 18 -14.18 -0.85 -12.52
N GLN A 19 -15.38 -0.80 -13.10
CA GLN A 19 -16.60 -0.50 -12.36
C GLN A 19 -16.93 -1.57 -11.30
N LYS A 20 -16.76 -2.85 -11.64
CA LYS A 20 -16.97 -3.95 -10.70
C LYS A 20 -16.01 -3.85 -9.50
N VAL A 21 -14.72 -3.67 -9.76
CA VAL A 21 -13.70 -3.52 -8.69
C VAL A 21 -13.99 -2.29 -7.82
N ALA A 22 -14.37 -1.16 -8.42
CA ALA A 22 -14.74 0.03 -7.64
C ALA A 22 -15.94 -0.24 -6.72
N ALA A 23 -16.98 -0.94 -7.23
CA ALA A 23 -18.17 -1.26 -6.46
C ALA A 23 -17.88 -2.24 -5.30
N GLU A 24 -17.01 -3.24 -5.52
CA GLU A 24 -16.53 -4.15 -4.46
C GLU A 24 -15.81 -3.39 -3.33
N LEU A 25 -15.15 -2.28 -3.66
CA LEU A 25 -14.51 -1.39 -2.69
C LEU A 25 -15.47 -0.35 -2.08
N GLY A 26 -16.75 -0.34 -2.46
CA GLY A 26 -17.74 0.63 -1.98
C GLY A 26 -17.64 2.02 -2.60
N PHE A 27 -16.98 2.17 -3.76
CA PHE A 27 -16.80 3.44 -4.45
C PHE A 27 -17.39 3.42 -5.87
N SER A 28 -17.72 4.60 -6.40
CA SER A 28 -17.94 4.75 -7.84
C SER A 28 -16.60 4.85 -8.58
N LEU A 29 -16.57 4.39 -9.84
CA LEU A 29 -15.38 4.54 -10.69
C LEU A 29 -14.93 6.00 -10.80
N SER A 30 -15.88 6.94 -10.89
CA SER A 30 -15.58 8.38 -10.94
C SER A 30 -14.91 8.89 -9.66
N SER A 31 -15.31 8.41 -8.48
CA SER A 31 -14.68 8.79 -7.21
C SER A 31 -13.24 8.28 -7.12
N ILE A 32 -12.99 7.05 -7.58
CA ILE A 32 -11.64 6.47 -7.68
C ILE A 32 -10.76 7.32 -8.61
N LEU A 33 -11.22 7.61 -9.83
CA LEU A 33 -10.48 8.42 -10.80
C LEU A 33 -10.17 9.82 -10.27
N LYS A 34 -11.14 10.47 -9.60
CA LYS A 34 -10.94 11.76 -8.95
C LYS A 34 -9.86 11.70 -7.85
N GLY A 35 -9.83 10.61 -7.08
CA GLY A 35 -8.80 10.32 -6.10
C GLY A 35 -7.42 10.17 -6.73
N TYR A 36 -7.31 9.38 -7.81
CA TYR A 36 -6.06 9.20 -8.55
C TYR A 36 -5.51 10.51 -9.12
N ILE A 37 -6.36 11.35 -9.73
CA ILE A 37 -5.94 12.66 -10.26
C ILE A 37 -5.42 13.55 -9.13
N LYS A 38 -6.11 13.60 -7.98
CA LYS A 38 -5.63 14.36 -6.81
C LYS A 38 -4.29 13.85 -6.31
N GLN A 39 -4.13 12.53 -6.24
CA GLN A 39 -2.88 11.91 -5.81
C GLN A 39 -1.74 12.22 -6.78
N PHE A 40 -1.99 12.11 -8.09
CA PHE A 40 -1.03 12.45 -9.13
C PHE A 40 -0.53 13.90 -9.01
N VAL A 41 -1.44 14.87 -8.82
CA VAL A 41 -1.09 16.28 -8.60
C VAL A 41 -0.25 16.46 -7.33
N LYS A 42 -0.59 15.75 -6.25
CA LYS A 42 0.11 15.84 -4.97
C LYS A 42 1.51 15.23 -5.02
N THR A 43 1.67 14.07 -5.64
CA THR A 43 2.94 13.32 -5.64
C THR A 43 3.85 13.66 -6.80
N LYS A 44 3.30 14.24 -7.88
CA LYS A 44 4.00 14.49 -9.15
C LYS A 44 4.69 13.23 -9.70
N ARG A 45 4.09 12.06 -9.46
CA ARG A 45 4.64 10.76 -9.82
C ARG A 45 3.55 9.90 -10.46
N VAL A 46 3.94 9.15 -11.49
CA VAL A 46 3.13 8.06 -12.06
C VAL A 46 3.81 6.74 -11.72
N THR A 47 3.04 5.75 -11.28
CA THR A 47 3.54 4.41 -10.95
C THR A 47 2.84 3.40 -11.84
N PHE A 48 3.63 2.62 -12.58
CA PHE A 48 3.17 1.43 -13.29
C PHE A 48 3.85 0.23 -12.63
N SER A 49 3.08 -0.76 -12.21
CA SER A 49 3.61 -2.01 -11.67
C SER A 49 2.79 -3.17 -12.20
N VAL A 50 3.41 -4.32 -12.39
CA VAL A 50 2.75 -5.55 -12.86
C VAL A 50 2.39 -6.47 -11.67
N GLY A 51 2.33 -5.90 -10.46
CA GLY A 51 2.34 -6.63 -9.19
C GLY A 51 3.75 -6.73 -8.62
N GLU A 52 3.92 -6.39 -7.35
CA GLU A 52 5.18 -6.59 -6.63
C GLU A 52 5.17 -7.99 -6.00
N GLU A 53 6.01 -8.88 -6.52
CA GLU A 53 6.33 -10.13 -5.84
C GLU A 53 7.40 -9.86 -4.78
N PRO A 54 7.21 -10.28 -3.51
CA PRO A 54 8.24 -10.15 -2.50
C PRO A 54 9.55 -10.79 -2.98
N SER A 55 10.65 -10.04 -2.89
CA SER A 55 11.96 -10.55 -3.33
C SER A 55 12.32 -11.84 -2.56
N PRO A 56 13.17 -12.73 -3.12
CA PRO A 56 13.63 -13.91 -2.40
C PRO A 56 14.22 -13.56 -1.02
N TYR A 57 14.88 -12.41 -0.91
CA TYR A 57 15.38 -11.88 0.35
C TYR A 57 14.24 -11.57 1.33
N LEU A 58 13.22 -10.82 0.89
CA LEU A 58 12.07 -10.48 1.74
C LEU A 58 11.31 -11.74 2.18
N LYS A 59 11.06 -12.69 1.27
CA LYS A 59 10.44 -13.99 1.58
C LYS A 59 11.23 -14.75 2.65
N ARG A 60 12.57 -14.72 2.60
CA ARG A 60 13.45 -15.35 3.59
C ARG A 60 13.36 -14.67 4.96
N ILE A 61 13.42 -13.33 5.00
CA ILE A 61 13.36 -12.58 6.27
C ILE A 61 11.98 -12.73 6.93
N MET A 62 10.89 -12.75 6.17
CA MET A 62 9.55 -13.00 6.71
C MET A 62 9.44 -14.39 7.37
N LYS A 63 9.96 -15.44 6.72
CA LYS A 63 10.02 -16.80 7.31
C LYS A 63 10.87 -16.83 8.59
N GLN A 64 12.00 -16.13 8.60
CA GLN A 64 12.84 -16.04 9.79
C GLN A 64 12.14 -15.29 10.94
N ALA A 65 11.45 -14.21 10.65
CA ALA A 65 10.69 -13.44 11.64
C ALA A 65 9.56 -14.29 12.24
N GLU A 66 8.84 -15.06 11.42
CA GLU A 66 7.80 -15.97 11.90
C GLU A 66 8.36 -17.07 12.81
N LYS A 67 9.50 -17.66 12.45
CA LYS A 67 10.21 -18.63 13.29
C LYS A 67 10.64 -18.01 14.61
N ASN A 68 11.26 -16.83 14.57
CA ASN A 68 11.68 -16.09 15.75
C ASN A 68 10.50 -15.81 16.69
N TRP A 69 9.34 -15.42 16.15
CA TRP A 69 8.13 -15.20 16.94
C TRP A 69 7.66 -16.47 17.64
N LYS A 70 7.57 -17.60 16.92
CA LYS A 70 7.19 -18.91 17.49
C LYS A 70 8.16 -19.40 18.57
N GLU A 71 9.44 -19.09 18.43
CA GLU A 71 10.50 -19.45 19.38
C GLU A 71 10.65 -18.42 20.53
N GLY A 72 9.82 -17.38 20.58
CA GLY A 72 9.92 -16.32 21.60
C GLY A 72 11.16 -15.42 21.46
N ARG A 73 11.86 -15.49 20.33
CA ARG A 73 13.02 -14.65 19.96
C ARG A 73 12.55 -13.32 19.38
N THR A 74 11.72 -12.60 20.13
CA THR A 74 11.19 -11.30 19.73
C THR A 74 11.89 -10.17 20.48
N SER A 75 11.63 -8.93 20.08
CA SER A 75 11.93 -7.80 20.94
C SER A 75 11.20 -7.93 22.29
N PRO A 76 11.67 -7.26 23.34
CA PRO A 76 10.87 -7.00 24.52
C PRO A 76 9.53 -6.33 24.17
N LYS A 77 8.56 -6.43 25.08
CA LYS A 77 7.39 -5.56 25.07
C LYS A 77 7.79 -4.24 25.75
N PHE A 78 7.28 -3.13 25.23
CA PHE A 78 7.56 -1.79 25.75
C PHE A 78 6.24 -1.10 26.09
N ASP A 79 6.19 -0.41 27.23
CA ASP A 79 5.01 0.34 27.67
C ASP A 79 4.99 1.77 27.12
N ASN A 80 6.10 2.23 26.52
CA ASN A 80 6.22 3.53 25.90
C ASN A 80 7.19 3.52 24.71
N ALA A 81 7.04 4.50 23.81
CA ALA A 81 7.86 4.60 22.61
C ALA A 81 9.33 4.93 22.89
N LYS A 82 9.64 5.65 23.98
CA LYS A 82 11.01 6.08 24.31
C LYS A 82 11.90 4.86 24.60
N ASP A 83 11.39 3.91 25.35
CA ASP A 83 12.13 2.68 25.69
C ASP A 83 12.29 1.77 24.47
N ALA A 84 11.28 1.70 23.59
CA ALA A 84 11.37 0.96 22.33
C ALA A 84 12.46 1.53 21.41
N ILE A 85 12.53 2.86 21.28
CA ILE A 85 13.53 3.55 20.47
C ILE A 85 14.94 3.33 21.05
N ALA A 86 15.11 3.52 22.37
CA ALA A 86 16.39 3.29 23.03
C ALA A 86 16.88 1.84 22.91
N TRP A 87 15.96 0.87 22.81
CA TRP A 87 16.31 -0.52 22.55
C TRP A 87 16.79 -0.72 21.10
N LEU A 88 16.11 -0.13 20.11
CA LEU A 88 16.51 -0.20 18.69
C LEU A 88 17.89 0.42 18.47
N GLU A 89 18.16 1.59 19.04
CA GLU A 89 19.48 2.24 18.96
C GLU A 89 20.59 1.35 19.50
N LYS A 90 20.34 0.61 20.58
CA LYS A 90 21.28 -0.39 21.12
C LYS A 90 21.50 -1.58 20.20
N GLN A 91 20.55 -1.90 19.31
CA GLN A 91 20.69 -2.93 18.27
C GLN A 91 21.41 -2.42 17.02
N GLY A 92 21.68 -1.11 16.91
CA GLY A 92 22.34 -0.50 15.76
C GLY A 92 21.44 -0.35 14.53
N ILE A 93 20.12 -0.23 14.74
CA ILE A 93 19.10 -0.02 13.70
C ILE A 93 18.26 1.21 14.00
#